data_AF-A0A7Z0I2W4-F1
#
_entry.id   AF-A0A7Z0I2W4-F1
#
_cell.length_a   1.000
_cell.length_b   1.000
_cell.length_c   1.000
_cell.angle_alpha   90.00
_cell.angle_beta   90.00
_cell.angle_gamma   90.00
#
_symmetry.space_group_name_H-M   'P 1'
#
loop_
_entity.id
_entity.type
_entity.pdbx_description
1 polymer ?
#
loop_
_entity_poly.entity_id
_entity_poly.type
_entity_poly.pdbx_seq_one_letter_code
_entity_poly.pdbx_strand_id
1 'polypeptide(L)'
;MTKPNSEAEANLTRKRLVELLHYNPDTGHFVWKVSIGRCRKGERAGCRRRPDKQVTITIEGRNYFAHRLAFLWMTGSWPQGRVIHRDGNPRNNAWSNLRVARPRKATPRKIDLSALIKRLDAPVAG
;
A
#
# COMPACT_ATOMS: atom_id res chain seq x y z
N MET A 1 1.13 4.91 -13.10
CA MET A 1 0.11 4.89 -12.03
C MET A 1 -0.25 3.44 -11.70
N THR A 2 0.19 2.91 -10.56
CA THR A 2 -0.22 1.56 -10.11
C THR A 2 -1.63 1.61 -9.55
N LYS A 3 -2.58 0.96 -10.25
CA LYS A 3 -3.91 0.63 -9.73
C LYS A 3 -3.74 -0.20 -8.45
N PRO A 4 -4.59 -0.03 -7.42
CA PRO A 4 -4.56 -0.92 -6.26
C PRO A 4 -4.87 -2.35 -6.68
N ASN A 5 -4.19 -3.30 -6.06
CA ASN A 5 -4.34 -4.74 -6.29
C ASN A 5 -5.54 -5.25 -5.47
N SER A 6 -6.71 -4.63 -5.66
CA SER A 6 -7.88 -4.74 -4.76
C SER A 6 -8.36 -6.18 -4.56
N GLU A 7 -8.21 -7.03 -5.57
CA GLU A 7 -8.68 -8.42 -5.54
C GLU A 7 -7.69 -9.38 -4.88
N ALA A 8 -6.39 -9.08 -4.93
CA ALA A 8 -5.40 -9.85 -4.20
C ALA A 8 -5.49 -9.56 -2.70
N GLU A 9 -5.67 -8.29 -2.33
CA GLU A 9 -5.78 -7.88 -0.92
C GLU A 9 -7.00 -8.46 -0.22
N ALA A 10 -8.12 -8.65 -0.93
CA ALA A 10 -9.30 -9.33 -0.40
C ALA A 10 -9.05 -10.81 -0.03
N ASN A 11 -8.08 -11.47 -0.65
CA ASN A 11 -7.89 -12.92 -0.52
C ASN A 11 -6.83 -13.33 0.50
N LEU A 12 -5.92 -12.45 0.88
CA LEU A 12 -4.85 -12.78 1.83
C LEU A 12 -5.08 -12.11 3.18
N THR A 13 -5.34 -12.92 4.21
CA THR A 13 -5.47 -12.47 5.60
C THR A 13 -4.10 -12.39 6.28
N ARG A 14 -4.00 -11.57 7.34
CA ARG A 14 -2.80 -11.53 8.19
C ARG A 14 -2.45 -12.92 8.74
N LYS A 15 -3.46 -13.66 9.22
CA LYS A 15 -3.25 -15.01 9.78
C LYS A 15 -2.58 -15.91 8.76
N ARG A 16 -3.11 -15.96 7.52
CA ARG A 16 -2.52 -16.77 6.45
C ARG A 16 -1.11 -16.31 6.08
N LEU A 17 -0.88 -15.00 6.04
CA LEU A 17 0.45 -14.44 5.81
C LEU A 17 1.46 -14.92 6.88
N VAL A 18 1.08 -14.91 8.16
CA VAL A 18 1.94 -15.32 9.30
C VAL A 18 2.16 -16.83 9.35
N GLU A 19 1.23 -17.63 8.85
CA GLU A 19 1.42 -19.08 8.66
C GLU A 19 2.53 -19.35 7.63
N LEU A 20 2.51 -18.62 6.52
CA LEU A 20 3.36 -18.90 5.36
C LEU A 20 4.74 -18.24 5.43
N LEU A 21 4.82 -17.01 5.95
CA LEU A 21 6.02 -16.18 5.92
C LEU A 21 6.41 -15.71 7.32
N HIS A 22 7.66 -15.31 7.47
CA HIS A 22 8.17 -14.54 8.60
C HIS A 22 8.72 -13.21 8.07
N TYR A 23 8.32 -12.09 8.69
CA TYR A 23 8.82 -10.75 8.35
C TYR A 23 9.74 -10.24 9.46
N ASN A 24 10.93 -9.77 9.07
CA ASN A 24 11.84 -9.07 9.96
C ASN A 24 11.64 -7.53 9.78
N PRO A 25 11.14 -6.80 10.79
CA PRO A 25 10.84 -5.37 10.67
C PRO A 25 12.06 -4.48 10.48
N ASP A 26 13.23 -4.87 11.01
CA ASP A 26 14.45 -4.07 10.96
C ASP A 26 15.09 -4.08 9.56
N THR A 27 14.98 -5.21 8.87
CA THR A 27 15.58 -5.41 7.54
C THR A 27 14.56 -5.32 6.40
N GLY A 28 13.29 -5.52 6.69
CA GLY A 28 12.24 -5.59 5.68
C GLY A 28 12.20 -6.90 4.90
N HIS A 29 12.92 -7.93 5.34
CA HIS A 29 13.01 -9.20 4.64
C HIS A 29 11.88 -10.13 5.04
N PHE A 30 11.35 -10.84 4.05
CA PHE A 30 10.44 -11.96 4.24
C PHE A 30 11.17 -13.27 4.03
N VAL A 31 10.82 -14.29 4.82
CA VAL A 31 11.37 -15.65 4.75
C VAL A 31 10.23 -16.65 4.77
N TRP A 32 10.28 -17.69 3.94
CA TRP A 32 9.29 -18.76 3.94
C TRP A 32 9.38 -19.63 5.20
N LYS A 33 8.26 -19.77 5.92
CA LYS A 33 8.14 -20.66 7.10
C LYS A 33 7.84 -22.10 6.71
N VAL A 34 7.26 -22.29 5.53
CA VAL A 34 6.87 -23.58 4.98
C VAL A 34 7.38 -23.69 3.54
N SER A 35 7.63 -24.91 3.08
CA SER A 35 7.89 -25.16 1.66
C SER A 35 6.56 -25.20 0.91
N ILE A 36 6.43 -24.43 -0.17
CA ILE A 36 5.21 -24.39 -0.99
C ILE A 36 5.57 -24.23 -2.46
N GLY A 37 5.11 -25.15 -3.31
CA GLY A 37 5.47 -25.20 -4.72
C GLY A 37 6.99 -25.25 -4.91
N ARG A 38 7.55 -24.20 -5.52
CA ARG A 38 9.01 -24.07 -5.75
C ARG A 38 9.75 -23.34 -4.62
N CYS A 39 9.04 -22.76 -3.67
CA CYS A 39 9.63 -22.00 -2.57
C CYS A 39 10.00 -22.93 -1.41
N ARG A 40 11.22 -22.78 -0.87
CA ARG A 40 11.72 -23.63 0.22
C ARG A 40 11.59 -22.93 1.57
N LYS A 41 11.27 -23.69 2.62
CA LYS A 41 11.36 -23.21 4.01
C LYS A 41 12.76 -22.63 4.29
N GLY A 42 12.81 -21.48 4.95
CA GLY A 42 14.04 -20.74 5.26
C GLY A 42 14.55 -19.86 4.13
N GLU A 43 14.01 -19.98 2.92
CA GLU A 43 14.43 -19.16 1.78
C GLU A 43 13.86 -17.75 1.87
N ARG A 44 14.67 -16.76 1.45
CA ARG A 44 14.23 -15.37 1.34
C ARG A 44 13.12 -15.26 0.30
N ALA A 45 11.95 -14.78 0.71
CA ALA A 45 10.83 -14.56 -0.17
C ALA A 45 10.98 -13.26 -0.98
N GLY A 46 10.56 -13.34 -2.24
CA GLY A 46 10.33 -12.21 -3.10
C GLY A 46 11.28 -12.10 -4.29
N CYS A 47 10.73 -11.61 -5.38
CA CYS A 47 11.41 -11.38 -6.64
C CYS A 47 11.46 -9.89 -6.93
N ARG A 48 12.52 -9.46 -7.61
CA ARG A 48 12.68 -8.08 -8.06
C ARG A 48 11.91 -7.90 -9.36
N ARG A 49 10.89 -7.05 -9.34
CA ARG A 49 10.19 -6.65 -10.56
C ARG A 49 11.00 -5.59 -11.29
N ARG A 50 11.22 -5.76 -12.60
CA ARG A 50 11.77 -4.73 -13.50
C ARG A 50 10.61 -4.00 -14.19
N PRO A 51 10.72 -2.69 -14.52
CA PRO A 51 11.86 -1.79 -14.27
C PRO A 51 11.86 -1.14 -12.87
N ASP A 52 10.73 -1.17 -12.15
CA ASP A 52 10.48 -0.38 -10.94
C ASP A 52 11.28 -0.81 -9.69
N LYS A 53 12.07 -1.89 -9.80
CA LYS A 53 12.91 -2.49 -8.74
C LYS A 53 12.16 -2.85 -7.44
N GLN A 54 10.83 -2.85 -7.47
CA GLN A 54 9.98 -3.25 -6.34
C GLN A 54 10.12 -4.74 -6.06
N VAL A 55 10.05 -5.10 -4.78
CA VAL A 55 10.02 -6.51 -4.37
C VAL A 55 8.57 -6.99 -4.35
N THR A 56 8.27 -8.04 -5.09
CA THR A 56 6.98 -8.73 -5.06
C THR A 56 7.13 -10.15 -4.54
N ILE A 57 6.13 -10.66 -3.84
CA ILE A 57 6.09 -12.03 -3.34
C ILE A 57 4.83 -12.69 -3.90
N THR A 58 5.01 -13.84 -4.55
CA THR A 58 3.88 -14.66 -5.00
C THR A 58 3.43 -15.56 -3.88
N ILE A 59 2.17 -15.44 -3.46
CA ILE A 59 1.53 -16.29 -2.45
C ILE A 59 0.29 -16.89 -3.10
N GLU A 60 0.22 -18.22 -3.15
CA GLU A 60 -0.95 -18.95 -3.67
C GLU A 60 -1.39 -18.47 -5.06
N GLY A 61 -0.42 -18.29 -5.97
CA GLY A 61 -0.65 -17.88 -7.36
C GLY A 61 -0.88 -16.37 -7.56
N ARG A 62 -0.94 -15.57 -6.49
CA ARG A 62 -1.16 -14.10 -6.57
C ARG A 62 0.10 -13.33 -6.19
N ASN A 63 0.40 -12.27 -6.94
CA ASN A 63 1.55 -11.40 -6.67
C ASN A 63 1.17 -10.27 -5.71
N TYR A 64 1.98 -10.06 -4.68
CA TYR A 64 1.81 -9.02 -3.68
C TYR A 64 3.07 -8.16 -3.56
N PHE A 65 2.93 -6.85 -3.34
CA PHE A 65 4.08 -6.00 -3.04
C PHE A 65 4.58 -6.21 -1.61
N ALA A 66 5.88 -6.44 -1.44
CA ALA A 66 6.49 -6.70 -0.13
C ALA A 66 6.24 -5.57 0.87
N HIS A 67 6.30 -4.31 0.45
CA HIS A 67 6.01 -3.17 1.32
C HIS A 67 4.54 -3.13 1.80
N ARG A 68 3.58 -3.66 1.03
CA ARG A 68 2.16 -3.76 1.47
C ARG A 68 1.96 -4.96 2.39
N LEU A 69 2.63 -6.08 2.10
CA LEU A 69 2.66 -7.23 3.00
C LEU A 69 3.27 -6.87 4.37
N ALA A 70 4.28 -5.98 4.40
CA ALA A 70 4.85 -5.49 5.65
C ALA A 70 3.80 -4.75 6.51
N PHE A 71 2.95 -3.93 5.88
CA PHE A 71 1.82 -3.31 6.55
C PHE A 71 0.83 -4.35 7.08
N LEU A 72 0.38 -5.27 6.23
CA LEU A 72 -0.55 -6.33 6.65
C LEU A 72 0.02 -7.13 7.84
N TRP A 73 1.31 -7.45 7.82
CA TRP A 73 1.99 -8.14 8.91
C TRP A 73 1.95 -7.36 10.23
N MET A 74 2.39 -6.09 10.18
CA MET A 74 2.59 -5.24 11.35
C MET A 74 1.27 -4.73 11.96
N THR A 75 0.31 -4.33 11.12
CA THR A 75 -0.93 -3.69 11.58
C THR A 75 -2.13 -4.64 11.57
N GLY A 76 -2.02 -5.78 10.87
CA GLY A 76 -3.12 -6.70 10.68
C GLY A 76 -4.20 -6.26 9.69
N SER A 77 -3.99 -5.15 8.99
CA SER A 77 -4.91 -4.65 7.96
C SER A 77 -4.15 -4.09 6.77
N TRP A 78 -4.76 -4.17 5.59
CA TRP A 78 -4.18 -3.58 4.40
C TRP A 78 -4.11 -2.04 4.50
N PRO A 79 -3.07 -1.40 3.97
CA PRO A 79 -2.96 0.05 4.01
C PRO A 79 -3.98 0.66 3.04
N GLN A 80 -4.82 1.55 3.56
CA GLN A 80 -5.87 2.26 2.82
C GLN A 80 -5.33 3.19 1.73
N GLY A 81 -4.03 3.54 1.79
CA GLY A 81 -3.38 4.43 0.84
C GLY A 81 -2.17 3.80 0.14
N ARG A 82 -1.48 4.62 -0.67
CA ARG A 82 -0.18 4.25 -1.23
C ARG A 82 0.85 4.20 -0.10
N VAL A 83 1.53 3.08 0.02
CA VAL A 83 2.72 2.97 0.87
C VAL A 83 3.92 3.50 0.09
N ILE A 84 4.75 4.30 0.76
CA ILE A 84 5.96 4.90 0.20
C ILE A 84 7.17 4.61 1.09
N HIS A 85 8.33 4.53 0.46
CA HIS A 85 9.64 4.37 1.08
C HIS A 85 10.24 5.75 1.41
N ARG A 86 10.72 5.94 2.64
CA ARG A 86 11.29 7.22 3.10
C ARG A 86 12.60 7.54 2.40
N ASP A 87 13.45 6.54 2.22
CA ASP A 87 14.74 6.64 1.53
C ASP A 87 14.65 6.63 -0.01
N GLY A 88 13.44 6.52 -0.57
CA GLY A 88 13.22 6.40 -2.02
C GLY A 88 13.68 5.08 -2.63
N ASN A 89 14.20 4.14 -1.83
CA ASN A 89 14.68 2.84 -2.30
C ASN A 89 13.54 1.81 -2.24
N PRO A 90 12.99 1.37 -3.39
CA PRO A 90 11.86 0.43 -3.43
C PRO A 90 12.19 -0.98 -2.92
N ARG A 91 13.46 -1.23 -2.56
CA ARG A 91 13.95 -2.49 -2.01
C ARG A 91 14.01 -2.50 -0.49
N ASN A 92 14.09 -1.32 0.14
CA ASN A 92 14.24 -1.20 1.58
C ASN A 92 12.86 -1.27 2.25
N ASN A 93 12.34 -2.48 2.43
CA ASN A 93 11.03 -2.69 3.02
C ASN A 93 11.06 -2.73 4.55
N ALA A 94 12.11 -2.21 5.20
CA ALA A 94 12.18 -2.12 6.67
C ALA A 94 11.01 -1.28 7.19
N TRP A 95 10.40 -1.69 8.30
CA TRP A 95 9.19 -1.06 8.81
C TRP A 95 9.40 0.43 9.10
N SER A 96 10.55 0.78 9.67
CA SER A 96 10.97 2.17 9.92
C SER A 96 11.05 3.00 8.63
N ASN A 97 11.35 2.38 7.49
CA ASN A 97 11.47 3.04 6.19
C ASN A 97 10.13 3.15 5.43
N LEU A 98 9.04 2.56 5.93
CA LEU A 98 7.74 2.63 5.25
C LEU A 98 6.80 3.65 5.90
N ARG A 99 5.93 4.27 5.09
CA ARG A 99 4.78 5.05 5.58
C ARG A 99 3.63 5.05 4.58
N VAL A 100 2.41 5.26 5.04
CA VAL A 100 1.27 5.57 4.16
C VAL A 100 1.38 7.03 3.72
N ALA A 101 1.30 7.28 2.43
CA ALA A 101 1.27 8.63 1.88
C ALA A 101 -0.03 9.31 2.31
N ARG A 102 0.08 10.53 2.84
CA ARG A 102 -1.08 11.38 3.11
C ARG A 102 -1.76 11.69 1.77
N PRO A 103 -3.10 11.63 1.67
CA PRO A 103 -3.78 12.15 0.49
C PRO A 103 -3.36 13.61 0.28
N ARG A 104 -3.01 13.98 -0.96
CA ARG A 104 -2.86 15.40 -1.31
C ARG A 104 -4.18 16.06 -0.93
N LYS A 105 -4.16 17.06 -0.03
CA LYS A 105 -5.33 17.91 0.19
C LYS A 105 -5.76 18.39 -1.19
N ALA A 106 -7.01 18.14 -1.58
CA ALA A 106 -7.57 18.83 -2.73
C ALA A 106 -7.41 20.33 -2.42
N THR A 107 -6.78 21.08 -3.32
CA THR A 107 -6.84 22.54 -3.26
C THR A 107 -8.32 22.90 -3.15
N PRO A 108 -8.75 23.74 -2.19
CA PRO A 108 -10.13 24.19 -2.18
C PRO A 108 -10.42 24.76 -3.58
N ARG A 109 -11.45 24.23 -4.25
CA ARG A 109 -11.92 24.84 -5.50
C ARG A 109 -12.16 26.31 -5.15
N LYS A 110 -11.59 27.25 -5.91
CA LYS A 110 -11.96 28.67 -5.79
C LYS A 110 -13.48 28.71 -5.82
N ILE A 111 -14.11 29.12 -4.72
CA ILE A 111 -15.53 29.42 -4.72
C ILE A 111 -15.67 30.61 -5.66
N ASP A 112 -16.38 30.42 -6.77
CA ASP A 112 -16.73 31.52 -7.64
C ASP A 112 -17.83 32.33 -6.94
N LEU A 113 -17.42 33.38 -6.23
CA LEU A 113 -18.30 34.30 -5.50
C LEU A 113 -19.24 35.08 -6.42
N SER A 114 -19.05 35.05 -7.76
CA SER A 114 -19.95 35.71 -8.70
C SER A 114 -21.38 35.16 -8.66
N ALA A 115 -21.56 33.89 -8.25
CA ALA A 115 -22.87 33.29 -8.07
C ALA A 115 -23.57 33.70 -6.76
N LEU A 116 -22.82 34.17 -5.75
CA LEU A 116 -23.40 34.54 -4.44
C LEU A 116 -23.90 35.99 -4.43
N ILE A 117 -23.27 36.89 -5.19
CA ILE A 117 -23.61 38.32 -5.21
C ILE A 117 -24.92 38.59 -5.98
N LYS A 118 -25.29 37.75 -6.96
CA LYS A 118 -26.54 37.92 -7.74
C LYS A 118 -27.85 37.69 -6.96
N ARG A 119 -27.80 37.30 -5.68
CA ARG A 119 -28.99 37.11 -4.83
C ARG A 119 -29.29 38.26 -3.88
N LEU A 120 -28.40 39.26 -3.77
CA LEU A 120 -28.60 40.39 -2.84
C LEU A 120 -29.33 41.59 -3.47
N ASP A 121 -29.51 41.62 -4.80
CA ASP A 121 -30.20 42.70 -5.51
C ASP A 121 -31.64 42.36 -5.95
N ALA A 122 -32.24 41.29 -5.41
CA ALA A 122 -33.64 40.99 -5.70
C ALA A 122 -34.55 41.99 -4.94
N PRO A 123 -35.39 42.79 -5.63
CA PRO A 123 -36.29 43.69 -4.95
C PRO A 123 -37.30 42.89 -4.13
N VAL A 124 -37.43 43.24 -2.85
CA VAL A 124 -38.52 42.75 -2.00
C VAL A 124 -39.81 43.29 -2.61
N ALA A 125 -40.62 42.39 -3.18
CA ALA A 125 -41.95 42.76 -3.67
C ALA A 125 -42.77 43.29 -2.48
N GLY A 126 -43.23 44.54 -2.61
CA GLY A 126 -44.16 45.19 -1.69
C GLY A 126 -45.58 44.67 -1.82
#